data_AF-A0A927BKD5-F1
#
_entry.id   AF-A0A927BKD5-F1
#
_cell.length_a   1.000
_cell.length_b   1.000
_cell.length_c   1.000
_cell.angle_alpha   90.00
_cell.angle_beta   90.00
_cell.angle_gamma   90.00
#
_symmetry.space_group_name_H-M   'P 1'
#
loop_
_entity.id
_entity.type
_entity.pdbx_description
1 polymer ?
#
loop_
_entity_poly.entity_id
_entity_poly.type
_entity_poly.pdbx_seq_one_letter_code
_entity_poly.pdbx_strand_id
1 'polypeptide(L)'
;MLWREHTVYRERSGGVVIRGEHVRRWISLAPSGGRDEVLVRAGRILDGGTTAPARSEAVVSLSAGTTVLAATCRRLLAEAAADALGAAGGEASGGSERPRKTRRNRKDRKDRGPHDTAPARDRKGRARKERHTGFSSWVILLSVVGLVGLYAYSVAQHA
;
A
#
# COMPACT_ATOMS: atom_id res chain seq x y z
N MET A 1 -4.69 13.59 16.76
CA MET A 1 -3.98 12.28 16.66
C MET A 1 -4.32 11.65 15.33
N LEU A 2 -3.36 11.44 14.44
CA LEU A 2 -3.67 11.20 13.02
C LEU A 2 -3.86 9.71 12.68
N TRP A 3 -3.17 8.75 13.30
CA TRP A 3 -3.19 7.33 12.88
C TRP A 3 -3.39 6.41 14.09
N ARG A 4 -4.60 6.39 14.66
CA ARG A 4 -4.92 5.54 15.83
C ARG A 4 -5.22 4.10 15.45
N GLU A 5 -6.02 3.91 14.41
CA GLU A 5 -6.39 2.60 13.89
C GLU A 5 -5.73 2.39 12.54
N HIS A 6 -5.02 1.28 12.37
CA HIS A 6 -4.37 1.00 11.08
C HIS A 6 -4.26 -0.49 10.87
N THR A 7 -4.30 -0.88 9.61
CA THR A 7 -3.99 -2.23 9.17
C THR A 7 -2.63 -2.22 8.49
N VAL A 8 -1.84 -3.26 8.76
CA VAL A 8 -0.52 -3.45 8.15
C VAL A 8 -0.56 -4.77 7.40
N TYR A 9 -0.12 -4.76 6.15
CA TYR A 9 0.03 -5.98 5.37
C TYR A 9 1.30 -5.95 4.53
N ARG A 10 1.77 -7.14 4.18
CA ARG A 10 2.96 -7.35 3.36
C ARG A 10 2.56 -7.66 1.93
N GLU A 11 3.20 -7.00 0.97
CA GLU A 11 3.01 -7.26 -0.45
C GLU A 11 3.87 -8.43 -0.93
N ARG A 12 3.48 -9.05 -2.05
CA ARG A 12 4.24 -10.14 -2.68
C ARG A 12 5.62 -9.71 -3.18
N SER A 13 5.76 -8.41 -3.46
CA SER A 13 7.02 -7.74 -3.83
C SER A 13 8.00 -7.59 -2.65
N GLY A 14 7.58 -7.95 -1.42
CA GLY A 14 8.38 -7.80 -0.21
C GLY A 14 8.21 -6.46 0.49
N GLY A 15 7.43 -5.53 -0.07
CA GLY A 15 7.06 -4.27 0.57
C GLY A 15 6.02 -4.42 1.68
N VAL A 16 5.80 -3.35 2.42
CA VAL A 16 4.77 -3.22 3.47
C VAL A 16 3.86 -2.05 3.14
N VAL A 17 2.57 -2.23 3.35
CA VAL A 17 1.58 -1.14 3.28
C VAL A 17 0.92 -0.98 4.63
N ILE A 18 0.78 0.28 5.03
CA ILE A 18 0.05 0.68 6.22
C ILE A 18 -1.14 1.51 5.76
N ARG A 19 -2.33 1.13 6.21
CA ARG A 19 -3.59 1.69 5.77
C ARG A 19 -4.40 2.16 6.99
N GLY A 20 -4.71 3.46 7.03
CA GLY A 20 -5.55 4.07 8.05
C GLY A 20 -6.90 4.46 7.47
N GLU A 21 -7.91 3.61 7.63
CA GLU A 21 -9.28 3.85 7.13
C GLU A 21 -9.88 5.12 7.71
N HIS A 22 -9.71 5.34 9.02
CA HIS A 22 -10.27 6.48 9.76
C HIS A 22 -9.74 7.83 9.25
N VAL A 23 -8.58 7.83 8.61
CA VAL A 23 -7.97 9.01 7.97
C VAL A 23 -7.95 8.92 6.46
N ARG A 24 -8.59 7.91 5.85
CA ARG A 24 -8.64 7.69 4.40
C ARG A 24 -7.28 7.82 3.71
N ARG A 25 -6.21 7.32 4.33
CA ARG A 25 -4.83 7.45 3.83
C ARG A 25 -4.08 6.14 3.92
N TRP A 26 -3.12 5.95 3.01
CA TRP A 26 -2.23 4.81 2.99
C TRP A 26 -0.79 5.25 2.71
N ILE A 27 0.17 4.47 3.20
CA ILE A 27 1.59 4.61 2.90
C ILE A 27 2.19 3.24 2.65
N SER A 28 3.04 3.10 1.63
CA SER A 28 3.79 1.88 1.37
C SER A 28 5.29 2.14 1.42
N LEU A 29 6.02 1.10 1.83
CA LEU A 29 7.47 1.03 1.83
C LEU A 29 7.84 -0.22 1.06
N ALA A 30 8.51 -0.05 -0.08
CA ALA A 30 8.99 -1.16 -0.89
C ALA A 30 10.50 -1.01 -1.11
N PRO A 31 11.27 -2.11 -1.21
CA PRO A 31 12.65 -2.02 -1.69
C PRO A 31 12.68 -1.25 -3.02
N SER A 32 13.53 -0.23 -3.15
CA SER A 32 13.87 0.27 -4.49
C SER A 32 14.99 -0.61 -5.05
N GLY A 33 15.24 -0.56 -6.35
CA GLY A 33 16.26 -1.40 -6.99
C GLY A 33 17.69 -1.18 -6.48
N GLY A 34 17.92 -0.13 -5.68
CA GLY A 34 19.19 0.16 -5.02
C GLY A 34 19.43 -0.65 -3.75
N ARG A 35 20.70 -0.84 -3.40
CA ARG A 35 21.07 -1.48 -2.13
C ARG A 35 20.76 -0.52 -0.99
N ASP A 36 20.02 -1.00 0.01
CA ASP A 36 19.69 -0.24 1.21
C ASP A 36 18.82 1.01 0.96
N GLU A 37 18.04 0.98 -0.12
CA GLU A 37 17.09 2.04 -0.44
C GLU A 37 15.65 1.53 -0.39
N VAL A 38 14.75 2.41 0.01
CA VAL A 38 13.32 2.15 0.11
C VAL A 38 12.55 3.22 -0.66
N LEU A 39 11.70 2.77 -1.57
CA LEU A 39 10.68 3.59 -2.20
C LEU A 39 9.50 3.70 -1.23
N VAL A 40 9.26 4.92 -0.77
CA VAL A 40 8.11 5.29 0.07
C VAL A 40 7.06 5.96 -0.82
N ARG A 41 5.82 5.46 -0.76
CA ARG A 41 4.70 6.00 -1.55
C ARG A 41 3.54 6.29 -0.64
N ALA A 42 2.87 7.41 -0.82
CA ALA A 42 1.70 7.78 -0.05
C ALA A 42 0.53 8.17 -0.95
N GLY A 43 -0.68 7.91 -0.46
CA GLY A 43 -1.89 8.26 -1.18
C GLY A 43 -3.13 8.20 -0.31
N ARG A 44 -4.27 8.40 -0.97
CA ARG A 44 -5.60 8.37 -0.35
C ARG A 44 -6.30 7.03 -0.56
N ILE A 45 -7.19 6.72 0.37
CA ILE A 45 -8.17 5.65 0.24
C ILE A 45 -9.43 6.29 -0.34
N LEU A 46 -9.95 5.71 -1.43
CA LEU A 46 -11.19 6.16 -2.06
C LEU A 46 -12.39 5.54 -1.34
N ASP A 47 -13.56 6.11 -1.59
CA ASP A 47 -14.83 5.53 -1.16
C ASP A 47 -14.99 4.13 -1.79
N GLY A 48 -15.37 3.15 -0.96
CA GLY A 48 -15.36 1.74 -1.33
C GLY A 48 -14.06 1.00 -1.00
N GLY A 49 -13.09 1.67 -0.38
CA GLY A 49 -11.91 1.03 0.19
C GLY A 49 -10.84 0.62 -0.83
N THR A 50 -10.86 1.22 -2.01
CA THR A 50 -9.78 1.09 -2.99
C THR A 50 -8.66 2.09 -2.67
N THR A 51 -7.41 1.67 -2.78
CA THR A 51 -6.27 2.58 -2.64
C THR A 51 -6.08 3.31 -3.96
N ALA A 52 -6.17 4.64 -3.93
CA ALA A 52 -5.83 5.45 -5.10
C ALA A 52 -4.35 5.27 -5.46
N PRO A 53 -3.95 5.50 -6.72
CA PRO A 53 -2.55 5.59 -7.10
C PRO A 53 -1.78 6.55 -6.18
N ALA A 54 -0.52 6.25 -5.93
CA ALA A 54 0.36 7.13 -5.17
C ALA A 54 0.44 8.50 -5.85
N ARG A 55 0.31 9.56 -5.05
CA ARG A 55 0.46 10.95 -5.53
C ARG A 55 1.77 11.56 -5.09
N SER A 56 2.29 11.10 -3.96
CA SER A 56 3.61 11.48 -3.46
C SER A 56 4.49 10.24 -3.30
N GLU A 57 5.71 10.32 -3.82
CA GLU A 57 6.70 9.25 -3.76
C GLU A 57 8.08 9.81 -3.43
N ALA A 58 8.89 9.06 -2.70
CA ALA A 58 10.29 9.40 -2.42
C ALA A 58 11.12 8.13 -2.24
N VAL A 59 12.38 8.17 -2.67
CA VAL A 59 13.37 7.14 -2.36
C VAL A 59 14.19 7.61 -1.16
N VAL A 60 14.36 6.73 -0.17
CA VAL A 60 15.10 7.01 1.06
C VAL A 60 16.17 5.94 1.26
N SER A 61 17.41 6.34 1.52
CA SER A 61 18.44 5.42 1.97
C SER A 61 18.24 5.07 3.44
N LEU A 62 18.24 3.78 3.77
CA LEU A 62 18.10 3.29 5.14
C LEU A 62 19.35 3.57 5.98
N SER A 63 20.52 3.69 5.35
CA SER A 63 21.78 4.11 5.98
C SER A 63 21.70 5.49 6.63
N ALA A 64 20.80 6.35 6.16
CA ALA A 64 20.53 7.67 6.76
C ALA A 64 19.77 7.58 8.11
N GLY A 65 19.31 6.38 8.48
CA GLY A 65 18.65 6.10 9.74
C GLY A 65 17.12 6.27 9.72
N THR A 66 16.50 5.77 10.79
CA THR A 66 15.03 5.71 10.93
C THR A 66 14.38 7.07 11.11
N THR A 67 15.11 8.07 11.62
CA THR A 67 14.61 9.43 11.83
C THR A 67 14.33 10.14 10.50
N VAL A 68 15.23 9.99 9.53
CA VAL A 68 15.10 10.51 8.17
C VAL A 68 13.92 9.83 7.47
N LEU A 69 13.83 8.50 7.57
CA LEU A 69 12.69 7.76 7.04
C LEU A 69 11.36 8.22 7.66
N ALA A 70 11.29 8.37 8.98
CA ALA A 70 10.10 8.83 9.66
C ALA A 70 9.72 10.28 9.29
N ALA A 71 10.71 11.16 9.10
CA ALA A 71 10.49 12.51 8.60
C ALA A 71 9.89 12.49 7.19
N THR A 72 10.46 11.71 6.27
CA THR A 72 9.94 11.54 4.91
C THR A 72 8.52 10.97 4.92
N CYS A 73 8.24 9.92 5.69
CA CYS A 73 6.90 9.36 5.83
C CYS A 73 5.88 10.39 6.31
N ARG A 74 6.22 11.18 7.34
CA ARG A 74 5.35 12.26 7.84
C ARG A 74 5.11 13.33 6.78
N ARG A 75 6.14 13.71 6.02
CA ARG A 75 6.03 14.69 4.93
C ARG A 75 5.07 14.20 3.84
N LEU A 76 5.27 12.99 3.33
CA LEU A 76 4.42 12.42 2.28
C LEU A 76 2.96 12.24 2.73
N LEU A 77 2.74 11.88 4.00
CA LEU A 77 1.39 11.82 4.57
C LEU A 77 0.72 13.20 4.69
N ALA A 78 1.49 14.24 5.00
CA ALA A 78 1.00 15.61 5.04
C ALA A 78 0.68 16.13 3.63
N GLU A 79 1.53 15.84 2.63
CA GLU A 79 1.27 16.14 1.22
C GLU A 79 -0.04 15.47 0.74
N ALA A 80 -0.19 14.16 1.00
CA ALA A 80 -1.42 13.44 0.67
C ALA A 80 -2.66 13.98 1.42
N ALA A 81 -2.48 14.58 2.59
CA ALA A 81 -3.54 15.24 3.32
C ALA A 81 -3.95 16.58 2.70
N ALA A 82 -2.98 17.38 2.24
CA ALA A 82 -3.21 18.66 1.57
C ALA A 82 -3.94 18.46 0.23
N ASP A 83 -3.56 17.44 -0.54
CA ASP A 83 -4.23 17.07 -1.78
C ASP A 83 -5.73 16.76 -1.59
N ALA A 84 -6.08 16.09 -0.49
CA ALA A 84 -7.46 15.78 -0.17
C ALA A 84 -8.31 17.04 0.08
N LEU A 85 -7.71 18.07 0.70
CA LEU A 85 -8.38 19.35 0.96
C LEU A 85 -8.59 20.14 -0.35
N GLY A 86 -7.60 20.12 -1.24
CA GLY A 86 -7.71 20.77 -2.55
C GLY A 86 -8.81 20.17 -3.44
N ALA A 87 -8.97 18.84 -3.41
CA ALA A 87 -10.02 18.17 -4.17
C ALA A 87 -11.44 18.50 -3.68
N ALA A 88 -11.64 18.66 -2.37
CA ALA A 88 -12.93 19.03 -1.79
C ALA A 88 -13.29 20.51 -2.03
N GLY A 89 -12.29 21.40 -2.17
CA GLY A 89 -12.50 22.82 -2.45
C GLY A 89 -12.80 23.16 -3.91
N GLY A 90 -12.62 22.21 -4.84
CA GLY A 90 -12.82 22.43 -6.27
C GLY A 90 -14.26 22.27 -6.79
N GLU A 91 -15.20 21.82 -5.96
CA GLU A 91 -16.60 21.56 -6.39
C GLU A 91 -17.54 22.78 -6.25
N ALA A 92 -17.06 23.93 -5.77
CA ALA A 92 -17.91 25.09 -5.50
C ALA A 92 -17.86 26.23 -6.56
N SER A 93 -17.26 26.02 -7.73
CA SER A 93 -17.32 27.05 -8.80
C SER A 93 -17.25 26.43 -10.19
N GLY A 94 -18.39 26.38 -10.88
CA GLY A 94 -18.44 25.92 -12.27
C GLY A 94 -19.81 25.47 -12.76
N GLY A 95 -20.88 26.19 -12.43
CA GLY A 95 -22.12 26.06 -13.18
C GLY A 95 -21.94 26.67 -14.57
N SER A 96 -22.05 25.85 -15.61
CA SER A 96 -22.50 26.32 -16.93
C SER A 96 -23.22 25.20 -17.65
N GLU A 97 -24.43 25.55 -18.07
CA GLU A 97 -25.43 24.73 -18.70
C GLU A 97 -25.02 24.29 -20.12
N ARG A 98 -25.28 23.00 -20.43
CA ARG A 98 -25.83 22.40 -21.69
C ARG A 98 -25.42 22.95 -23.08
N PRO A 99 -25.34 22.10 -24.14
CA PRO A 99 -26.54 21.40 -24.62
C PRO A 99 -26.39 19.98 -25.19
N ARG A 100 -27.51 19.26 -25.08
CA ARG A 100 -27.84 18.02 -25.80
C ARG A 100 -27.68 18.20 -27.31
N LYS A 101 -27.11 17.21 -28.00
CA LYS A 101 -27.42 16.98 -29.42
C LYS A 101 -27.63 15.51 -29.72
N THR A 102 -28.82 15.27 -30.25
CA THR A 102 -29.42 14.07 -30.79
C THR A 102 -28.87 13.74 -32.19
N ARG A 103 -28.83 12.44 -32.54
CA ARG A 103 -29.10 11.81 -33.87
C ARG A 103 -28.55 10.36 -33.84
N ARG A 104 -29.36 9.30 -33.73
CA ARG A 104 -30.34 8.69 -34.67
C ARG A 104 -29.68 7.97 -35.88
N ASN A 105 -29.58 6.63 -35.82
CA ASN A 105 -30.06 5.64 -36.82
C ASN A 105 -29.63 4.22 -36.39
N ARG A 106 -30.55 3.27 -36.11
CA ARG A 106 -31.31 2.39 -37.04
C ARG A 106 -30.46 1.18 -37.50
N LYS A 107 -30.63 0.01 -36.85
CA LYS A 107 -31.40 -1.20 -37.33
C LYS A 107 -30.57 -1.97 -38.38
N ASP A 108 -30.23 -3.26 -38.26
CA ASP A 108 -31.02 -4.50 -38.10
C ASP A 108 -30.05 -5.64 -37.65
N ARG A 109 -30.34 -6.46 -36.63
CA ARG A 109 -31.16 -7.70 -36.59
C ARG A 109 -30.39 -8.98 -37.03
N LYS A 110 -30.05 -9.88 -36.08
CA LYS A 110 -30.36 -11.32 -36.15
C LYS A 110 -29.92 -12.12 -34.90
N ASP A 111 -30.91 -12.48 -34.08
CA ASP A 111 -31.26 -13.81 -33.57
C ASP A 111 -30.15 -14.85 -33.30
N ARG A 112 -30.02 -15.23 -32.01
CA ARG A 112 -30.26 -16.59 -31.46
C ARG A 112 -30.04 -16.58 -29.92
N GLY A 113 -31.11 -16.81 -29.14
CA GLY A 113 -31.02 -17.04 -27.67
C GLY A 113 -30.71 -18.50 -27.33
N PRO A 114 -31.06 -19.03 -26.14
CA PRO A 114 -31.49 -18.39 -24.90
C PRO A 114 -30.74 -18.92 -23.63
N HIS A 115 -31.24 -18.55 -22.45
CA HIS A 115 -31.15 -19.27 -21.16
C HIS A 115 -29.98 -18.94 -20.19
N ASP A 116 -30.36 -18.11 -19.21
CA ASP A 116 -30.32 -18.34 -17.77
C ASP A 116 -29.04 -18.74 -17.00
N THR A 117 -29.08 -18.23 -15.76
CA THR A 117 -28.46 -18.69 -14.52
C THR A 117 -27.08 -18.13 -14.13
N ALA A 118 -27.11 -17.48 -12.97
CA ALA A 118 -26.02 -16.91 -12.19
C ALA A 118 -24.90 -17.91 -11.87
N PRO A 119 -23.71 -17.45 -11.45
CA PRO A 119 -22.83 -18.27 -10.64
C PRO A 119 -23.13 -18.06 -9.15
N ALA A 120 -23.86 -19.03 -8.59
CA ALA A 120 -23.92 -19.29 -7.17
C ALA A 120 -22.57 -19.86 -6.67
N ARG A 121 -22.34 -19.66 -5.37
CA ARG A 121 -21.29 -20.26 -4.53
C ARG A 121 -21.29 -21.79 -4.57
N ASP A 122 -20.12 -22.42 -4.44
CA ASP A 122 -19.78 -23.45 -3.42
C ASP A 122 -18.44 -24.16 -3.77
N ARG A 123 -17.40 -24.09 -2.92
CA ARG A 123 -16.98 -25.00 -1.83
C ARG A 123 -15.95 -26.09 -2.21
N LYS A 124 -14.80 -25.98 -1.55
CA LYS A 124 -14.11 -27.02 -0.74
C LYS A 124 -13.28 -28.11 -1.45
N GLY A 125 -11.96 -28.05 -1.23
CA GLY A 125 -11.01 -29.16 -1.42
C GLY A 125 -9.66 -28.91 -0.73
N ARG A 126 -9.57 -29.23 0.57
CA ARG A 126 -8.69 -30.25 1.19
C ARG A 126 -7.16 -29.97 1.21
N ALA A 127 -6.70 -29.68 2.43
CA ALA A 127 -5.55 -30.23 3.14
C ALA A 127 -4.20 -30.37 2.40
N ARG A 128 -3.20 -29.57 2.84
CA ARG A 128 -1.82 -30.03 2.88
C ARG A 128 -1.00 -29.37 3.99
N LYS A 129 -0.63 -30.22 4.96
CA LYS A 129 0.65 -30.28 5.68
C LYS A 129 1.17 -29.04 6.40
N GLU A 130 1.27 -29.18 7.73
CA GLU A 130 2.40 -28.71 8.53
C GLU A 130 3.71 -28.61 7.73
N ARG A 131 4.45 -27.53 7.95
CA ARG A 131 5.90 -27.56 8.24
C ARG A 131 6.39 -26.20 8.76
N HIS A 132 6.76 -26.22 10.04
CA HIS A 132 7.80 -25.47 10.76
C HIS A 132 8.28 -24.13 10.18
N THR A 133 8.33 -23.14 11.06
CA THR A 133 9.40 -22.12 11.15
C THR A 133 10.68 -22.63 10.47
N GLY A 134 10.83 -22.28 9.20
CA GLY A 134 11.84 -22.87 8.33
C GLY A 134 13.24 -22.59 8.86
N PHE A 135 14.18 -23.47 8.54
CA PHE A 135 15.61 -23.39 8.87
C PHE A 135 16.20 -21.97 8.71
N SER A 136 15.70 -21.21 7.73
CA SER A 136 16.00 -19.80 7.50
C SER A 136 15.72 -18.89 8.72
N SER A 137 14.64 -19.12 9.46
CA SER A 137 14.32 -18.38 10.69
C SER A 137 15.34 -18.64 11.80
N TRP A 138 15.93 -19.83 11.86
CA TRP A 138 16.92 -20.19 12.89
C TRP A 138 18.30 -19.61 12.56
N VAL A 139 18.69 -19.61 11.28
CA VAL A 139 19.94 -18.97 10.82
C VAL A 139 19.94 -17.46 11.10
N ILE A 140 18.80 -16.79 10.91
CA ILE A 140 18.64 -15.37 11.23
C ILE A 140 18.83 -15.14 12.73
N LEU A 141 18.22 -15.98 13.57
CA LEU A 141 18.35 -15.88 15.03
C LEU A 141 19.81 -16.04 15.48
N LEU A 142 20.51 -17.06 14.98
CA LEU A 142 21.93 -17.28 15.29
C LEU A 142 22.82 -16.12 14.82
N SER A 143 22.51 -15.54 13.65
CA SER A 143 23.26 -14.40 13.12
C SER A 143 23.08 -13.16 13.99
N VAL A 144 21.85 -12.87 14.44
CA VAL A 144 21.56 -11.73 15.33
C VAL A 144 22.25 -11.92 16.69
N VAL A 145 22.19 -13.12 17.27
CA VAL A 145 22.86 -13.42 18.54
C VAL A 145 24.38 -13.26 18.42
N GLY A 146 24.98 -13.77 17.35
CA GLY A 146 26.42 -13.61 17.09
C GLY A 146 26.84 -12.14 16.94
N LEU A 147 26.05 -11.34 16.22
CA LEU A 147 26.32 -9.91 16.03
C LEU A 147 26.27 -9.14 17.36
N VAL A 148 25.26 -9.43 18.20
CA VAL A 148 25.12 -8.81 19.52
C VAL A 148 26.28 -9.20 20.44
N GLY A 149 26.68 -10.48 20.43
CA GLY A 149 27.82 -10.97 21.19
C GLY A 149 29.13 -10.31 20.76
N LEU A 150 29.37 -10.20 19.45
CA LEU A 150 30.56 -9.54 18.90
C LEU A 150 30.59 -8.04 19.25
N TYR A 151 29.45 -7.36 19.22
CA TYR A 151 29.34 -5.96 19.59
C TYR A 151 29.60 -5.75 21.09
N ALA A 152 29.03 -6.58 21.95
CA ALA A 152 29.30 -6.51 23.39
C ALA A 152 30.78 -6.78 23.70
N TYR A 153 31.39 -7.74 23.01
CA TYR A 153 32.81 -8.05 23.16
C TYR A 153 33.71 -6.90 22.69
N SER A 154 33.43 -6.29 21.54
CA SER A 154 34.22 -5.16 21.05
C SER A 154 34.11 -3.95 21.99
N VAL A 155 32.90 -3.65 22.50
CA VAL A 155 32.71 -2.60 23.50
C VAL A 155 33.49 -2.90 24.78
N ALA A 156 33.50 -4.15 25.23
CA ALA A 156 34.26 -4.56 26.42
C ALA A 156 35.79 -4.55 26.22
N GLN A 157 36.29 -4.67 24.99
CA GLN A 157 37.72 -4.57 24.68
C GLN A 157 38.19 -3.13 24.41
N HIS A 158 37.26 -2.20 24.16
CA HIS A 158 37.51 -0.78 23.95
C HIS A 158 37.13 0.11 25.16
N ALA A 159 36.83 -0.51 26.30
CA ALA A 159 36.63 0.13 27.61
C ALA A 159 37.81 -0.21 28.54
#